data_AF-A0A924T565-F1
#
_entry.id   AF-A0A924T565-F1
#
_cell.length_a   1.000
_cell.length_b   1.000
_cell.length_c   1.000
_cell.angle_alpha   90.00
_cell.angle_beta   90.00
_cell.angle_gamma   90.00
#
_symmetry.space_group_name_H-M   'P 1'
#
loop_
_entity.id
_entity.type
_entity.pdbx_description
1 polymer ?
#
loop_
_entity_poly.entity_id
_entity_poly.type
_entity_poly.pdbx_seq_one_letter_code
_entity_poly.pdbx_strand_id
1 'polypeptide(L)' 'MKILFISDVYFPRVNGVSTSIKTFVQQMQGLGHEVHLIAPDYNVLTTDESWIKR' A
#
# COMPACT_ATOMS: atom_id res chain seq x y z
N MET A 1 8.34 -9.94 -9.96
CA MET A 1 9.36 -8.88 -9.72
C MET A 1 9.22 -8.37 -8.30
N LYS A 2 10.23 -7.69 -7.74
CA LYS A 2 10.11 -6.99 -6.46
C LYS A 2 9.85 -5.51 -6.71
N ILE A 3 8.76 -4.98 -6.16
CA ILE A 3 8.26 -3.63 -6.42
C ILE A 3 8.06 -2.92 -5.08
N LEU A 4 8.57 -1.70 -4.95
CA LEU A 4 8.41 -0.87 -3.75
C LEU A 4 7.62 0.39 -4.11
N PHE A 5 6.51 0.61 -3.41
CA PHE A 5 5.79 1.89 -3.39
C PHE A 5 6.25 2.70 -2.19
N ILE A 6 6.41 4.01 -2.39
CA ILE A 6 6.65 4.98 -1.33
C ILE A 6 5.62 6.07 -1.50
N SER A 7 4.88 6.37 -0.44
CA SER A 7 3.88 7.44 -0.47
C SER A 7 3.84 8.18 0.86
N ASP A 8 3.62 9.48 0.79
CA ASP A 8 3.32 10.33 1.94
C ASP A 8 1.86 10.19 2.41
N VAL A 9 1.04 9.45 1.66
CA VAL A 9 -0.37 9.25 1.96
C VAL A 9 -0.82 7.82 1.66
N TYR A 10 -1.49 7.21 2.64
CA TYR A 10 -2.18 5.95 2.47
C TYR A 10 -3.33 5.87 3.48
N PHE A 11 -4.10 4.78 3.46
CA PHE A 11 -5.18 4.58 4.41
C PHE A 11 -4.68 4.76 5.86
N PRO A 12 -5.44 5.43 6.74
CA PRO A 12 -6.84 5.82 6.59
C PRO A 12 -7.08 7.13 5.83
N ARG A 13 -6.05 7.84 5.36
CA ARG A 13 -6.26 9.03 4.50
C ARG A 13 -6.73 8.60 3.12
N VAL A 14 -7.99 8.90 2.80
CA VAL A 14 -8.64 8.51 1.53
C VAL A 14 -8.51 9.64 0.51
N ASN A 15 -7.83 9.36 -0.60
CA ASN A 15 -7.77 10.25 -1.76
C ASN A 15 -7.57 9.42 -3.06
N GLY A 16 -7.37 10.11 -4.18
CA GLY A 16 -7.07 9.45 -5.45
C GLY A 16 -5.81 8.58 -5.38
N VAL A 17 -4.76 9.06 -4.69
CA VAL A 17 -3.47 8.36 -4.57
C VAL A 17 -3.60 7.07 -3.77
N SER A 18 -4.22 7.09 -2.59
CA SER A 18 -4.41 5.90 -1.75
C SER A 18 -5.24 4.82 -2.47
N THR A 19 -6.25 5.26 -3.22
CA THR A 19 -7.11 4.38 -4.02
C THR A 19 -6.35 3.77 -5.19
N SER A 20 -5.57 4.57 -5.94
CA SER A 20 -4.72 4.07 -7.03
C SER A 20 -3.66 3.09 -6.55
N ILE A 21 -2.97 3.37 -5.43
CA ILE A 21 -1.99 2.46 -4.84
C ILE A 21 -2.65 1.11 -4.53
N LYS A 22 -3.82 1.12 -3.87
CA LYS A 22 -4.55 -0.12 -3.55
C LYS A 22 -4.89 -0.93 -4.81
N THR A 23 -5.44 -0.28 -5.84
CA THR A 23 -5.78 -0.94 -7.11
C THR A 23 -4.55 -1.53 -7.79
N PHE A 24 -3.45 -0.78 -7.89
CA PHE A 24 -2.24 -1.25 -8.55
C PHE A 24 -1.58 -2.40 -7.78
N VAL A 25 -1.45 -2.28 -6.46
CA VAL A 25 -0.89 -3.35 -5.62
C VAL A 25 -1.65 -4.65 -5.83
N GLN A 26 -2.99 -4.60 -5.80
CA GLN A 26 -3.83 -5.78 -6.02
C GLN A 26 -3.60 -6.42 -7.40
N GLN A 27 -3.53 -5.59 -8.45
CA GLN A 27 -3.28 -6.06 -9.81
C GLN A 27 -1.88 -6.70 -9.95
N MET A 28 -0.84 -6.03 -9.44
CA MET A 28 0.54 -6.52 -9.52
C MET A 28 0.77 -7.79 -8.69
N GLN A 29 0.18 -7.88 -7.50
CA GLN A 29 0.19 -9.11 -6.70
C GLN A 29 -0.54 -10.24 -7.44
N GLY A 30 -1.66 -9.94 -8.11
CA GLY A 30 -2.36 -10.89 -8.97
C GLY A 30 -1.52 -11.40 -10.16
N LEU A 31 -0.55 -10.62 -10.62
CA LEU A 31 0.43 -11.00 -11.64
C LEU A 31 1.66 -11.74 -11.05
N GLY A 32 1.65 -12.07 -9.76
CA GLY A 32 2.75 -12.78 -9.09
C GLY A 32 3.94 -11.88 -8.75
N HIS A 33 3.74 -10.56 -8.63
CA HIS A 33 4.78 -9.65 -8.16
C HIS A 33 4.77 -9.54 -6.63
N GLU A 34 5.97 -9.46 -6.04
CA GLU A 34 6.15 -9.13 -4.64
C GLU A 34 6.12 -7.61 -4.52
N VAL A 35 5.11 -7.07 -3.85
CA VAL A 35 4.87 -5.63 -3.73
C VAL A 35 4.90 -5.24 -2.26
N HIS A 36 5.69 -4.21 -1.94
CA HIS A 36 5.75 -3.59 -0.61
C HIS A 36 5.38 -2.12 -0.71
N LEU A 37 4.85 -1.56 0.37
CA LEU A 37 4.52 -0.14 0.50
C LEU A 37 5.16 0.44 1.76
N ILE A 38 5.84 1.57 1.64
CA ILE A 38 6.20 2.43 2.78
C ILE A 38 5.23 3.61 2.78
N ALA A 39 4.51 3.80 3.88
CA ALA A 39 3.56 4.89 4.08
C ALA A 39 3.58 5.36 5.54
N PRO A 40 3.07 6.54 5.89
CA PRO A 40 3.10 7.00 7.27
C PRO A 40 2.28 6.11 8.21
N ASP A 41 2.81 5.90 9.42
CA ASP A 41 2.03 5.47 10.57
C ASP A 41 1.10 6.59 11.03
N TYR A 42 -0.20 6.32 10.97
CA TYR A 42 -1.24 7.22 11.48
C TYR A 42 -1.67 6.89 12.91
N ASN A 43 -1.00 5.93 13.57
CA ASN A 43 -1.37 5.39 14.88
C ASN A 43 -2.82 4.86 14.92
N VAL A 44 -3.29 4.28 13.82
CA VAL A 44 -4.61 3.67 13.70
C VAL A 44 -4.44 2.18 13.44
N LEU A 45 -5.24 1.37 14.13
CA LEU A 45 -5.33 -0.07 13.86
C LEU A 45 -5.88 -0.28 12.44
N THR A 46 -5.00 -0.65 11.53
CA THR A 46 -5.39 -1.18 10.22
C THR A 46 -5.36 -2.69 10.26
N THR A 47 -6.34 -3.35 9.64
CA THR A 47 -6.30 -4.80 9.39
C THR A 47 -4.96 -5.20 8.77
N ASP A 48 -4.42 -6.35 9.19
CA ASP A 48 -3.08 -6.83 8.85
C ASP A 48 -2.78 -6.80 7.33
N GLU A 49 -2.21 -5.69 6.87
CA GLU A 49 -1.64 -5.53 5.54
C GLU A 49 -0.13 -5.75 5.66
N SER A 50 0.29 -7.00 5.78
CA SER A 50 1.68 -7.41 6.04
C SER A 50 2.71 -6.91 5.01
N TRP A 51 2.23 -6.41 3.88
CA TRP A 51 3.01 -5.82 2.78
C TRP A 51 3.24 -4.31 2.94
N ILE A 52 2.77 -3.71 4.04
CA ILE A 52 2.90 -2.28 4.34
C ILE A 52 3.83 -2.08 5.53
N LYS A 53 4.82 -1.21 5.35
CA LYS A 53 5.60 -0.61 6.42
C LYS A 53 5.04 0.77 6.74
N ARG A 54 4.55 0.91 7.98
CA ARG A 54 4.05 2.15 8.58
C ARG A 54 5.18 2.92 9.25
#